data_AF-A0A3S4I8U2-F1
#
_entry.id   AF-A0A3S4I8U2-F1
#
_cell.length_a   1.000
_cell.length_b   1.000
_cell.length_c   1.000
_cell.angle_alpha   90.00
_cell.angle_beta   90.00
_cell.angle_gamma   90.00
#
_symmetry.space_group_name_H-M   'P 1'
#
loop_
_entity.id
_entity.type
_entity.pdbx_description
1 polymer ?
#
loop_
_entity_poly.entity_id
_entity_poly.type
_entity_poly.pdbx_seq_one_letter_code
_entity_poly.pdbx_strand_id
1 'polypeptide(L)' 'MSQQGLEALLRPKSIAVIGASMKPHRAGYLMMRNLLAGGFNGPVLPVTPAWKSRFRRHGLAGYRQSPFYSRSGYFMH' A
#
# COMPACT_ATOMS: atom_id res chain seq x y z
N MET A 1 4.41 -21.84 -18.06
CA MET A 1 3.66 -20.79 -17.35
C MET A 1 3.13 -19.81 -18.38
N SER A 2 1.88 -19.36 -18.29
CA SER A 2 1.32 -18.40 -19.25
C SER A 2 2.01 -17.04 -19.12
N GLN A 3 2.34 -16.39 -20.25
CA GLN A 3 3.04 -15.10 -20.30
C GLN A 3 2.31 -13.99 -19.49
N GLN A 4 1.00 -14.11 -19.35
CA GLN A 4 0.13 -13.17 -18.64
C GLN A 4 0.44 -13.06 -17.14
N GLY A 5 0.80 -14.17 -16.48
CA GLY A 5 1.09 -14.15 -15.04
C GLY A 5 2.39 -13.40 -14.71
N LEU A 6 3.39 -13.51 -15.60
CA LEU A 6 4.67 -12.84 -15.44
C LEU A 6 4.56 -11.33 -15.67
N GLU A 7 3.72 -10.90 -16.61
CA GLU A 7 3.45 -9.48 -16.87
C GLU A 7 2.91 -8.78 -15.62
N ALA A 8 2.00 -9.41 -14.88
CA ALA A 8 1.46 -8.85 -13.64
C ALA A 8 2.50 -8.71 -12.51
N LEU A 9 3.55 -9.55 -12.50
CA LEU A 9 4.64 -9.48 -11.52
C LEU A 9 5.67 -8.40 -11.87
N LEU A 10 6.00 -8.26 -13.16
CA LEU A 10 7.05 -7.35 -13.64
C LEU A 10 6.52 -5.94 -13.92
N ARG A 11 5.25 -5.81 -14.30
CA ARG A 11 4.59 -4.54 -14.66
C ARG A 11 3.20 -4.43 -14.01
N PRO A 12 3.11 -4.50 -12.68
CA PRO A 12 1.83 -4.41 -11.99
C PRO A 12 1.18 -3.04 -12.23
N LYS A 13 -0.14 -3.04 -12.46
CA LYS A 13 -0.93 -1.80 -12.51
C LYS A 13 -1.20 -1.23 -11.11
N SER A 14 -1.18 -2.08 -10.09
CA SER A 14 -1.34 -1.72 -8.68
C SER A 14 -0.73 -2.82 -7.80
N ILE A 15 -0.38 -2.47 -6.56
CA ILE A 15 0.24 -3.40 -5.60
C ILE A 15 -0.51 -3.33 -4.27
N ALA A 16 -0.81 -4.48 -3.67
CA ALA A 16 -1.32 -4.55 -2.30
C ALA A 16 -0.23 -5.12 -1.37
N VAL A 17 0.11 -4.37 -0.31
CA VAL A 17 1.13 -4.78 0.67
C VAL A 17 0.46 -5.33 1.92
N ILE A 18 0.44 -6.66 2.03
CA ILE A 18 -0.06 -7.35 3.23
C ILE A 18 0.97 -7.24 4.34
N GLY A 19 0.53 -6.85 5.54
CA GLY A 19 1.42 -6.61 6.67
C GLY A 19 2.13 -5.25 6.62
N ALA A 20 1.61 -4.30 5.82
CA ALA A 20 2.12 -2.93 5.77
C ALA A 20 2.25 -2.32 7.18
N SER A 21 3.37 -1.65 7.42
CA SER A 21 3.71 -1.11 8.74
C SER A 21 4.50 0.19 8.60
N MET A 22 4.38 1.05 9.62
CA MET A 22 5.23 2.24 9.78
C MET A 22 6.45 1.97 10.66
N LYS A 23 6.57 0.75 11.22
CA LYS A 23 7.67 0.39 12.11
C LYS A 23 8.91 0.01 11.28
N PRO A 24 10.05 0.71 11.40
CA PRO A 24 11.20 0.52 10.52
C PRO A 24 11.75 -0.91 10.44
N HIS A 25 11.65 -1.66 11.54
CA HIS A 25 12.13 -3.03 11.66
C HIS A 25 11.17 -4.09 11.11
N ARG A 26 10.06 -3.70 10.45
CA ARG A 26 9.10 -4.65 9.87
C ARG A 26 9.22 -4.72 8.36
N ALA A 27 9.09 -5.94 7.82
CA ALA A 27 9.14 -6.18 6.37
C ALA A 27 8.17 -5.28 5.59
N GLY A 28 6.93 -5.11 6.09
CA GLY A 28 5.95 -4.23 5.45
C GLY A 28 6.35 -2.75 5.39
N TYR A 29 7.23 -2.27 6.28
CA TYR A 29 7.80 -0.93 6.17
C TYR A 29 8.82 -0.84 5.04
N LEU A 30 9.73 -1.82 4.95
CA LEU A 30 10.75 -1.88 3.91
C LEU A 30 10.11 -1.99 2.52
N MET A 31 9.07 -2.82 2.37
CA MET A 31 8.35 -2.96 1.10
C MET A 31 7.73 -1.63 0.67
N MET A 32 7.00 -0.95 1.56
CA MET A 32 6.40 0.35 1.25
C MET A 32 7.48 1.40 0.91
N ARG A 33 8.56 1.45 1.69
CA ARG A 33 9.70 2.35 1.42
C ARG A 33 10.29 2.11 0.04
N ASN A 34 10.51 0.85 -0.34
CA ASN A 34 11.12 0.51 -1.62
C ASN A 34 10.20 0.84 -2.80
N LEU A 35 8.89 0.60 -2.68
CA LEU A 35 7.92 0.96 -3.72
C LEU A 35 7.87 2.48 -3.95
N LEU A 36 7.88 3.25 -2.86
CA LEU A 36 7.86 4.72 -2.94
C LEU A 36 9.19 5.28 -3.44
N ALA A 37 10.32 4.82 -2.89
CA ALA A 37 11.66 5.26 -3.31
C ALA A 37 12.01 4.82 -4.74
N GLY A 38 11.46 3.68 -5.18
CA GLY A 38 11.61 3.17 -6.54
C GLY A 38 10.70 3.83 -7.57
N GLY A 39 9.85 4.79 -7.18
CA GLY A 39 8.99 5.53 -8.09
C GLY A 39 7.88 4.68 -8.73
N PHE A 40 7.31 3.72 -8.00
CA PHE A 40 6.15 2.99 -8.48
C PHE A 40 4.95 3.94 -8.60
N ASN A 41 4.55 4.24 -9.85
CA ASN A 41 3.49 5.22 -10.18
C ASN A 41 2.08 4.62 -10.23
N GLY A 42 1.88 3.46 -9.60
CA GLY A 42 0.59 2.79 -9.52
C GLY A 42 0.04 2.82 -8.08
N PRO A 43 -1.26 2.60 -7.88
CA PRO A 43 -1.84 2.57 -6.53
C PRO A 43 -1.20 1.50 -5.64
N VAL A 44 -0.78 1.87 -4.42
CA VAL A 44 -0.18 0.95 -3.44
C VAL A 44 -1.06 0.76 -2.21
N LEU A 45 -1.91 -0.28 -2.16
CA LEU A 45 -2.85 -0.53 -1.05
C LEU A 45 -2.17 -1.23 0.17
N PRO A 46 -1.97 -0.55 1.32
CA PRO A 46 -1.50 -1.19 2.54
C PRO A 46 -2.63 -1.98 3.21
N VAL A 47 -2.45 -3.29 3.32
CA VAL A 47 -3.39 -4.19 3.98
C VAL A 47 -2.83 -4.56 5.35
N THR A 48 -3.38 -3.95 6.40
CA THR A 48 -3.04 -4.29 7.79
C THR A 48 -4.27 -4.16 8.72
N PRO A 49 -4.43 -5.06 9.71
CA PRO A 49 -5.57 -5.01 10.65
C PRO A 49 -5.72 -3.67 11.38
N ALA A 50 -4.60 -2.97 11.60
CA ALA A 50 -4.59 -1.67 12.28
C ALA A 50 -5.44 -0.62 11.55
N TRP A 51 -5.45 -0.62 10.20
CA TRP A 51 -6.26 0.31 9.41
C TRP A 51 -7.74 -0.01 9.51
N LYS A 52 -8.11 -1.30 9.49
CA LYS A 52 -9.50 -1.73 9.69
C LYS A 52 -10.05 -1.23 11.03
N SER A 53 -9.24 -1.32 12.09
CA SER A 53 -9.60 -0.78 13.41
C SER A 53 -9.72 0.75 13.40
N ARG A 54 -8.83 1.45 12.70
CA ARG A 54 -8.86 2.92 12.58
C ARG A 54 -10.06 3.41 11.77
N PHE A 55 -10.43 2.72 10.69
CA PHE A 55 -11.64 3.00 9.92
C PHE A 55 -12.89 2.86 10.78
N ARG A 56 -13.01 1.75 11.53
CA ARG A 56 -14.15 1.53 12.41
C ARG A 56 -14.30 2.62 13.48
N ARG A 57 -13.18 3.20 13.95
CA ARG A 57 -13.19 4.25 14.99
C ARG A 57 -13.35 5.67 14.45
N HIS A 58 -12.79 5.98 13.29
CA HIS A 58 -12.65 7.35 12.79
C HIS A 58 -13.13 7.54 11.33
N GLY A 59 -13.72 6.52 10.71
CA GLY A 59 -14.16 6.54 9.32
C GLY A 59 -13.04 6.92 8.35
N LEU A 60 -13.39 7.65 7.29
CA LEU A 60 -12.44 8.17 6.29
C LEU A 60 -11.43 9.16 6.88
N ALA A 61 -11.77 9.87 7.96
CA ALA A 61 -10.85 10.79 8.64
C ALA A 61 -9.64 10.04 9.23
N GLY A 62 -9.85 8.82 9.72
CA GLY A 62 -8.78 7.94 10.18
C GLY A 62 -7.82 7.49 9.07
N TYR A 63 -8.28 7.42 7.82
CA TYR A 63 -7.44 7.10 6.67
C TYR A 63 -6.65 8.30 6.16
N ARG A 64 -7.19 9.52 6.25
CA ARG A 64 -6.49 10.75 5.81
C ARG A 64 -5.18 11.02 6.57
N GLN A 65 -5.06 10.49 7.79
CA GLN A 65 -3.83 10.57 8.59
C GLN A 65 -2.79 9.49 8.23
N SER A 66 -3.10 8.60 7.28
CA SER A 66 -2.12 7.63 6.81
C SER A 66 -1.07 8.32 5.95
N PRO A 67 0.24 8.09 6.20
CA PRO A 67 1.29 8.58 5.31
C PRO A 67 1.20 7.96 3.90
N PHE A 68 0.36 6.94 3.72
CA PHE A 68 0.13 6.27 2.45
C PHE A 68 -1.12 6.77 1.71
N TYR A 69 -1.92 7.67 2.30
CA TYR A 69 -3.21 8.09 1.74
C TYR A 69 -3.08 9.08 0.57
N SER A 70 -3.67 8.76 -0.59
CA SER A 70 -3.85 9.74 -1.68
C SER A 70 -5.29 10.32 -1.69
N ARG A 71 -5.43 11.51 -2.28
CA ARG A 71 -6.71 12.22 -2.46
C ARG A 71 -7.76 11.40 -3.22
N SER A 72 -7.35 10.41 -4.00
CA SER A 72 -8.27 9.56 -4.78
C SER A 72 -8.95 8.46 -3.96
N GLY A 73 -8.68 8.34 -2.65
CA GLY A 73 -9.17 7.23 -1.82
C GLY A 73 -8.41 5.91 -2.03
N TYR A 74 -7.65 5.83 -3.12
CA TYR A 74 -6.54 4.90 -3.31
C TYR A 74 -5.28 5.51 -2.72
N PHE A 75 -4.38 4.64 -2.29
CA PHE A 75 -3.09 5.02 -1.72
C PHE A 75 -2.15 5.52 -2.82
N MET A 76 -1.15 6.32 -2.44
CA MET A 76 -0.34 7.25 -3.26
C MET A 76 -0.15 6.89 -4.75
N HIS A 77 -0.20 7.93 -5.60
CA HIS A 77 -0.01 7.87 -7.06
C HIS A 77 1.39 7.40 -7.43
#